data_AF-A0A0Q9MZH2-F1
#
_entry.id   AF-A0A0Q9MZH2-F1
#
_cell.length_a   1.000
_cell.length_b   1.000
_cell.length_c   1.000
_cell.angle_alpha   90.00
_cell.angle_beta   90.00
_cell.angle_gamma   90.00
#
_symmetry.space_group_name_H-M   'P 1'
#
loop_
_entity.id
_entity.type
_entity.pdbx_description
1 polymer ?
#
loop_
_entity_poly.entity_id
_entity_poly.type
_entity_poly.pdbx_seq_one_letter_code
_entity_poly.pdbx_strand_id
1 'polypeptide(L)'
;MDGEVVAKYSFSLTGGTPGSSLAVRVAARVVTESGGNESEGPLGAELPRFAGWISHSGSLLSSGEVLTVLAPYDDEITAVFTQPADTAIRVSASVEELEFAGH
;
A
#
# COMPACT_ATOMS: atom_id res chain seq x y z
N MET A 1 2.63 19.25 18.95
CA MET A 1 3.25 17.92 18.77
C MET A 1 2.79 17.46 17.41
N ASP A 2 3.69 17.44 16.42
CA ASP A 2 3.44 16.84 15.11
C ASP A 2 3.21 15.34 15.34
N GLY A 3 1.94 14.96 15.52
CA GLY A 3 1.50 13.62 15.86
C GLY A 3 1.34 12.72 14.64
N GLU A 4 2.13 12.93 13.57
CA GLU A 4 2.10 12.06 12.40
C GLU A 4 2.95 10.82 12.66
N VAL A 5 2.36 9.64 12.51
CA VAL A 5 3.05 8.36 12.59
C VAL A 5 3.22 7.78 11.20
N VAL A 6 4.40 7.21 10.95
CA VAL A 6 4.70 6.48 9.72
C VAL A 6 4.36 5.02 9.91
N ALA A 7 3.36 4.53 9.18
CA ALA A 7 2.98 3.12 9.16
C ALA A 7 3.56 2.45 7.92
N LYS A 8 4.19 1.29 8.13
CA LYS A 8 4.85 0.50 7.07
C LYS A 8 4.21 -0.87 6.99
N TYR A 9 3.83 -1.28 5.78
CA TYR A 9 3.18 -2.56 5.51
C TYR A 9 3.94 -3.30 4.43
N SER A 10 4.63 -4.38 4.82
CA SER A 10 5.38 -5.23 3.92
C SER A 10 4.48 -6.27 3.25
N PHE A 11 4.70 -6.50 1.96
CA PHE A 11 4.03 -7.49 1.15
C PHE A 11 5.08 -8.30 0.38
N SER A 12 5.09 -9.60 0.58
CA SER A 12 5.90 -10.51 -0.22
C SER A 12 5.24 -10.69 -1.59
N LEU A 13 5.98 -10.33 -2.65
CA LEU A 13 5.57 -10.59 -4.02
C LEU A 13 6.40 -11.73 -4.58
N THR A 14 5.72 -12.81 -4.91
CA THR A 14 6.33 -13.98 -5.52
C THR A 14 5.52 -14.37 -6.74
N GLY A 15 6.19 -14.44 -7.89
CA GLY A 15 5.65 -15.01 -9.10
C GLY A 15 5.52 -14.03 -10.25
N GLY A 16 4.55 -14.32 -11.12
CA GLY A 16 4.36 -13.64 -12.39
C GLY A 16 5.03 -14.37 -13.56
N THR A 17 4.40 -14.28 -14.74
CA THR A 17 4.93 -14.88 -15.96
C THR A 17 6.19 -14.13 -16.43
N PRO A 18 7.30 -14.81 -16.76
CA PRO A 18 8.47 -14.17 -17.34
C PRO A 18 8.12 -13.36 -18.59
N GLY A 19 8.42 -12.07 -18.58
CA GLY A 19 8.06 -11.14 -19.67
C GLY A 19 6.77 -10.34 -19.44
N SER A 20 6.02 -10.61 -18.37
CA SER A 20 4.88 -9.81 -17.92
C SER A 20 5.31 -8.73 -16.90
N SER A 21 4.37 -7.84 -16.54
CA SER A 21 4.51 -6.95 -15.39
C SER A 21 3.51 -7.33 -14.30
N LEU A 22 3.85 -7.11 -13.03
CA LEU A 22 2.90 -7.15 -11.93
C LEU A 22 2.55 -5.72 -11.53
N ALA A 23 1.26 -5.40 -11.49
CA ALA A 23 0.75 -4.17 -10.90
C ALA A 23 0.28 -4.45 -9.48
N VAL A 24 0.90 -3.79 -8.51
CA VAL A 24 0.56 -3.86 -7.10
C VAL A 24 -0.16 -2.60 -6.70
N ARG A 25 -1.41 -2.73 -6.27
CA ARG A 25 -2.26 -1.63 -5.84
C ARG A 25 -2.47 -1.71 -4.36
N VAL A 26 -2.23 -0.61 -3.65
CA VAL A 26 -2.51 -0.54 -2.21
C VAL A 26 -3.72 0.34 -1.95
N ALA A 27 -4.52 -0.06 -0.98
CA ALA A 27 -5.59 0.74 -0.43
C ALA A 27 -5.53 0.69 1.10
N ALA A 28 -5.61 1.87 1.73
CA ALA A 28 -5.74 2.02 3.17
C ALA A 28 -7.16 2.46 3.54
N ARG A 29 -7.69 1.90 4.64
CA ARG A 29 -8.96 2.29 5.22
C ARG A 29 -8.79 2.53 6.71
N VAL A 30 -9.35 3.62 7.22
CA VAL A 30 -9.36 3.92 8.66
C VAL A 30 -10.27 2.92 9.39
N VAL A 31 -9.80 2.39 10.51
CA VAL A 31 -10.57 1.54 11.43
C VAL A 31 -10.67 2.25 12.77
N THR A 32 -11.89 2.56 13.21
CA THR A 32 -12.11 3.13 14.54
C THR A 32 -12.19 1.98 15.56
N GLU A 33 -11.34 2.00 16.59
CA GLU A 33 -11.31 0.97 17.66
C GLU A 33 -12.60 0.89 18.49
N SER A 34 -13.50 1.87 18.35
CA SER A 34 -14.83 1.81 18.97
C SER A 34 -15.82 1.21 17.98
N GLY A 35 -16.48 0.11 18.36
CA GLY A 35 -17.57 -0.55 17.64
C GLY A 35 -18.83 0.32 17.53
N GLY A 36 -18.70 1.53 17.00
CA GLY A 36 -19.76 2.42 16.59
C GLY A 36 -20.03 2.22 15.11
N ASN A 37 -21.26 1.82 14.80
CA ASN A 37 -21.94 1.82 13.50
C ASN A 37 -21.06 2.06 12.25
N GLU A 38 -20.86 1.01 11.45
CA GLU A 38 -20.05 0.98 10.22
C GLU A 38 -20.46 2.00 9.11
N SER A 39 -21.51 2.79 9.33
CA SER A 39 -22.03 3.79 8.38
C SER A 39 -21.50 5.21 8.58
N GLU A 40 -20.81 5.50 9.67
CA GLU A 40 -20.25 6.84 9.92
C GLU A 40 -18.74 6.70 10.10
N GLY A 41 -18.02 6.66 8.98
CA GLY A 41 -16.61 7.02 9.02
C GLY A 41 -16.50 8.40 9.70
N PRO A 42 -15.59 8.61 10.66
CA PRO A 42 -15.52 9.86 11.41
C PRO A 42 -15.47 11.04 10.44
N LEU A 43 -16.53 11.85 10.44
CA LEU A 43 -16.63 13.12 9.70
C LEU A 43 -15.54 14.06 10.23
N GLY A 44 -14.34 13.97 9.65
CA GLY A 44 -13.19 14.77 10.04
C GLY A 44 -11.95 14.00 10.51
N ALA A 45 -11.90 12.67 10.45
CA ALA A 45 -10.61 11.99 10.62
C ALA A 45 -9.73 12.25 9.41
N GLU A 46 -8.51 12.76 9.66
CA GLU A 46 -7.50 12.91 8.63
C GLU A 46 -7.19 11.53 8.03
N LEU A 47 -7.42 11.40 6.73
CA LEU A 47 -7.22 10.14 6.02
C LEU A 47 -5.72 9.84 5.95
N PRO A 48 -5.33 8.55 6.03
CA PRO A 48 -3.94 8.17 5.83
C PRO A 48 -3.50 8.60 4.43
N ARG A 49 -2.35 9.24 4.36
CA ARG A 49 -1.74 9.65 3.11
C ARG A 49 -0.71 8.62 2.70
N PHE A 50 -0.84 8.11 1.49
CA PHE A 50 0.18 7.26 0.91
C PHE A 50 1.45 8.07 0.62
N ALA A 51 2.58 7.62 1.17
CA ALA A 51 3.87 8.30 1.05
C ALA A 51 4.75 7.67 -0.03
N GLY A 52 4.59 6.37 -0.29
CA GLY A 52 5.34 5.67 -1.33
C GLY A 52 5.56 4.19 -1.06
N TRP A 53 6.11 3.53 -2.06
CA TRP A 53 6.61 2.18 -2.02
C TRP A 53 8.11 2.21 -1.80
N ILE A 54 8.60 1.40 -0.88
CA ILE A 54 10.04 1.16 -0.70
C ILE A 54 10.34 -0.33 -0.90
N SER A 55 11.54 -0.62 -1.41
CA SER A 55 12.05 -2.00 -1.48
C SER A 55 12.44 -2.51 -0.11
N HIS A 56 12.71 -3.80 0.01
CA HIS A 56 13.28 -4.41 1.21
C HIS A 56 14.57 -3.71 1.69
N SER A 57 15.39 -3.19 0.76
CA SER A 57 16.60 -2.43 1.09
C SER A 57 16.33 -0.99 1.57
N GLY A 58 15.08 -0.54 1.56
CA GLY A 58 14.68 0.81 1.96
C GLY A 58 14.75 1.86 0.85
N SER A 59 15.02 1.47 -0.40
CA SER A 59 15.04 2.40 -1.54
C SER A 59 13.63 2.74 -2.00
N LEU A 60 13.35 4.01 -2.29
CA LEU A 60 12.06 4.42 -2.86
C LEU A 60 11.88 3.82 -4.26
N LEU A 61 10.82 3.04 -4.45
CA LEU A 61 10.44 2.41 -5.71
C LEU A 61 9.47 3.28 -6.50
N SER A 62 8.44 3.80 -5.85
CA SER A 62 7.39 4.61 -6.47
C SER A 62 6.70 5.48 -5.43
N SER A 63 6.23 6.67 -5.81
CA SER A 63 5.42 7.54 -4.96
C SER A 63 3.91 7.40 -5.23
N GLY A 64 3.52 6.59 -6.22
CA GLY A 64 2.11 6.35 -6.55
C GLY A 64 1.54 5.11 -5.86
N GLU A 65 0.22 5.10 -5.60
CA GLU A 65 -0.50 3.99 -4.96
C GLU A 65 -0.45 2.68 -5.75
N VAL A 66 -0.07 2.77 -7.04
CA VAL A 66 0.19 1.63 -7.92
C VAL A 66 1.68 1.53 -8.20
N LEU A 67 2.25 0.36 -7.90
CA LEU A 67 3.62 -0.01 -8.23
C LEU A 67 3.59 -1.03 -9.38
N THR A 68 4.37 -0.79 -10.43
CA THR A 68 4.57 -1.78 -11.50
C THR A 68 5.98 -2.35 -11.40
N VAL A 69 6.10 -3.67 -11.32
CA VAL A 69 7.38 -4.38 -11.32
C VAL A 69 7.43 -5.41 -12.44
N LEU A 70 8.64 -5.70 -12.93
CA LEU A 70 8.83 -6.74 -13.95
C LEU A 70 8.76 -8.13 -13.31
N ALA A 71 8.08 -9.06 -13.98
CA ALA A 71 8.01 -10.46 -13.58
C ALA A 71 9.11 -11.31 -14.26
N PRO A 72 9.58 -12.39 -13.62
CA PRO A 72 9.19 -12.85 -12.28
C PRO A 72 9.76 -11.91 -11.21
N TYR A 73 8.95 -11.63 -10.20
CA TYR A 73 9.37 -10.85 -9.04
C TYR A 73 9.41 -11.77 -7.82
N ASP A 74 10.50 -11.69 -7.06
CA ASP A 74 10.72 -12.47 -5.84
C ASP A 74 11.43 -11.57 -4.82
N ASP A 75 10.70 -10.60 -4.29
CA ASP A 75 11.21 -9.66 -3.29
C ASP A 75 10.07 -9.14 -2.41
N GLU A 76 10.42 -8.38 -1.37
CA GLU A 76 9.46 -7.76 -0.47
C GLU A 76 9.35 -6.26 -0.79
N ILE A 77 8.12 -5.81 -0.99
CA ILE A 77 7.84 -4.38 -1.12
C ILE A 77 7.12 -3.89 0.14
N THR A 78 7.37 -2.65 0.52
CA THR A 78 6.71 -2.05 1.67
C THR A 78 5.94 -0.80 1.23
N ALA A 79 4.64 -0.78 1.51
CA ALA A 79 3.81 0.40 1.39
C ALA A 79 3.98 1.28 2.63
N VAL A 80 4.24 2.58 2.42
CA VAL A 80 4.42 3.56 3.49
C VAL A 80 3.24 4.52 3.49
N PHE A 81 2.63 4.68 4.65
CA PHE A 81 1.55 5.64 4.90
C PHE A 81 1.93 6.58 6.03
N THR A 82 1.51 7.83 5.94
CA THR A 82 1.48 8.76 7.07
C THR A 82 0.04 8.86 7.56
N GLN A 83 -0.15 8.77 8.88
CA GLN A 83 -1.46 8.89 9.51
C GLN A 83 -1.33 9.65 10.85
N PRO A 84 -2.41 10.26 11.36
CA PRO A 84 -2.41 10.79 12.72
C PRO A 84 -2.21 9.68 13.76
N ALA A 85 -1.54 9.98 14.87
CA ALA A 85 -1.23 9.04 15.95
C ALA A 85 -2.48 8.38 16.57
N ASP A 86 -3.62 9.08 16.56
CA ASP A 86 -4.89 8.62 17.12
C ASP A 86 -5.76 7.83 16.11
N THR A 87 -5.19 7.44 14.96
CA THR A 87 -5.91 6.71 13.91
C THR A 87 -5.27 5.34 13.68
N ALA A 88 -6.08 4.29 13.75
CA ALA A 88 -5.69 2.97 13.28
C ALA A 88 -6.14 2.80 11.82
N ILE A 89 -5.29 2.22 10.97
CA ILE A 89 -5.63 1.91 9.58
C ILE A 89 -5.42 0.44 9.28
N ARG A 90 -6.28 -0.08 8.41
CA ARG A 90 -6.12 -1.38 7.79
C ARG A 90 -5.72 -1.17 6.33
N VAL A 91 -4.63 -1.81 5.95
CA VAL A 91 -4.08 -1.74 4.60
C VAL A 91 -4.24 -3.08 3.91
N SER A 92 -4.69 -3.03 2.66
CA SER A 92 -4.78 -4.18 1.78
C SER A 92 -3.99 -3.88 0.50
N ALA A 93 -3.20 -4.84 0.04
CA ALA A 93 -2.57 -4.78 -1.28
C ALA A 93 -3.15 -5.87 -2.18
N SER A 94 -3.42 -5.51 -3.42
CA SER A 94 -3.86 -6.42 -4.48
C SER A 94 -2.80 -6.47 -5.57
N VAL A 95 -2.49 -7.67 -6.04
CA VAL A 95 -1.53 -7.90 -7.13
C VAL A 95 -2.30 -8.34 -8.36
N GLU A 96 -2.08 -7.66 -9.47
CA GLU A 96 -2.67 -7.96 -10.77
C GLU A 96 -1.56 -8.19 -11.79
N GLU A 97 -1.58 -9.32 -12.51
CA GLU A 97 -0.66 -9.53 -13.62
C GLU A 97 -1.13 -8.70 -14.83
N LEU A 98 -0.25 -7.83 -15.31
CA LEU A 98 -0.42 -7.10 -16.55
C LEU A 98 0.33 -7.87 -17.64
N GLU A 99 -0.43 -8.55 -18.49
CA GLU A 99 0.09 -9.07 -19.74
C GLU A 99 0.52 -7.88 -20.62
N PHE A 100 1.79 -7.85 -21.01
CA PHE A 100 2.16 -7.02 -22.14
C PHE A 100 1.46 -7.63 -23.37
N ALA A 101 0.44 -6.95 -23.88
CA ALA A 101 -0.07 -7.20 -25.22
C ALA A 101 1.02 -6.79 -26.23
N GLY A 102 1.99 -7.69 -26.42
CA GLY A 102 3.04 -7.59 -27.42
C GLY A 102 2.48 -7.91 -28.79
N HIS A 103 2.55 -6.91 -29.66
CA HIS A 103 2.22 -6.85 -31.08
C HIS A 103 2.82 -7.98 -31.93
#